data_AF-A0A950YL00-F1
#
_entry.id   AF-A0A950YL00-F1
#
_cell.length_a   1.000
_cell.length_b   1.000
_cell.length_c   1.000
_cell.angle_alpha   90.00
_cell.angle_beta   90.00
_cell.angle_gamma   90.00
#
_symmetry.space_group_name_H-M   'P 1'
#
loop_
_entity.id
_entity.type
_entity.pdbx_description
1 polymer ?
#
loop_
_entity_poly.entity_id
_entity_poly.type
_entity_poly.pdbx_seq_one_letter_code
_entity_poly.pdbx_strand_id
1 'polypeptide(L)' 'DIMDRGIMLAGGGSLLQGLDERLRHETQMPAHLAESPLTCVAVGSGRSLEEFEAIHRSSKNSRNRRRRY' A
#
# COMPACT_ATOMS: atom_id res chain seq x y z
N ASP A 1 14.00 -1.34 -0.99
CA ASP A 1 13.54 -2.74 -1.01
C ASP A 1 12.23 -2.84 -0.22
N ILE A 2 11.36 -3.83 -0.48
CA ILE A 2 10.22 -4.13 0.39
C ILE A 2 10.69 -4.72 1.72
N MET A 3 11.80 -5.47 1.70
CA MET A 3 12.43 -6.05 2.89
C MET A 3 12.81 -4.96 3.91
N ASP A 4 13.32 -3.83 3.44
CA ASP A 4 13.72 -2.70 4.30
C ASP A 4 12.53 -1.83 4.74
N ARG A 5 11.59 -1.59 3.82
CA ARG A 5 10.45 -0.67 4.06
C ARG A 5 9.32 -1.32 4.86
N GLY A 6 9.22 -2.64 4.80
CA GLY A 6 8.23 -3.40 5.53
C GLY A 6 6.80 -3.30 4.98
N ILE A 7 5.87 -3.76 5.81
CA ILE A 7 4.43 -3.84 5.57
C ILE A 7 3.76 -2.62 6.23
N MET A 8 2.89 -1.92 5.49
CA MET A 8 2.06 -0.85 6.04
C MET A 8 0.64 -1.36 6.25
N LEU A 9 0.12 -1.25 7.47
CA LEU A 9 -1.22 -1.70 7.84
C LEU A 9 -2.22 -0.55 7.73
N ALA A 10 -3.37 -0.84 7.15
CA ALA A 10 -4.48 0.11 6.96
C ALA A 10 -5.82 -0.59 7.17
N GLY A 11 -6.87 0.21 7.38
CA GLY A 11 -8.25 -0.24 7.63
C GLY A 11 -8.53 -0.56 9.10
N GLY A 12 -9.80 -0.70 9.46
CA GLY A 12 -10.20 -0.98 10.85
C GLY A 12 -9.69 -2.31 11.40
N GLY A 13 -9.55 -3.33 10.54
CA GLY A 13 -8.97 -4.62 10.92
C GLY A 13 -7.50 -4.54 11.33
N SER A 14 -6.79 -3.48 10.93
CA SER A 14 -5.39 -3.28 11.34
C SER A 14 -5.22 -2.92 12.82
N LEU A 15 -6.29 -2.51 13.49
CA LEU A 15 -6.28 -2.09 14.89
C LEU A 15 -6.44 -3.25 15.87
N LEU A 16 -6.52 -4.49 15.37
CA LEU A 16 -6.49 -5.67 16.23
C LEU A 16 -5.19 -5.67 17.05
N GLN A 17 -5.33 -5.84 18.37
CA GLN A 17 -4.21 -5.79 19.30
C GLN A 17 -3.14 -6.82 18.91
N GLY A 18 -1.91 -6.33 18.70
CA GLY A 18 -0.74 -7.17 18.40
C GLY A 18 -0.68 -7.71 16.97
N LEU A 19 -1.54 -7.24 16.05
CA LEU A 19 -1.50 -7.70 14.66
C LEU A 19 -0.17 -7.33 13.96
N ASP A 20 0.34 -6.13 14.20
CA ASP A 20 1.63 -5.68 13.68
C ASP A 20 2.80 -6.51 14.22
N GLU A 21 2.80 -6.82 15.51
CA GLU A 21 3.79 -7.70 16.14
C GLU A 21 3.73 -9.12 15.56
N ARG A 22 2.52 -9.67 15.40
CA ARG A 22 2.33 -11.00 14.80
C ARG A 22 2.88 -11.05 13.38
N LEU A 23 2.59 -10.03 12.56
CA LEU A 23 3.10 -9.93 11.20
C LEU A 23 4.62 -9.79 11.16
N ARG A 24 5.21 -9.00 12.06
CA ARG A 24 6.68 -8.91 12.17
C ARG A 24 7.32 -10.26 12.48
N HIS A 25 6.72 -11.01 13.40
CA HIS A 25 7.22 -12.33 13.78
C HIS A 25 7.09 -13.36 12.66
N GLU A 26 5.96 -13.40 11.94
CA GLU A 26 5.75 -14.39 10.88
C GLU A 26 6.53 -14.07 9.60
N THR A 27 6.60 -12.78 9.24
CA THR A 27 7.19 -12.37 7.96
C THR A 27 8.68 -12.04 8.06
N GLN A 28 9.20 -11.85 9.28
CA GLN A 28 10.56 -11.36 9.52
C GLN A 28 10.82 -9.99 8.83
N MET A 29 9.75 -9.22 8.60
CA MET A 29 9.80 -7.89 8.01
C MET A 29 9.23 -6.85 8.98
N PRO A 30 9.66 -5.58 8.91
CA PRO A 30 9.00 -4.50 9.65
C PRO A 30 7.52 -4.43 9.29
N ALA A 31 6.66 -4.17 10.28
CA ALA A 31 5.26 -3.85 10.04
C ALA A 31 4.91 -2.58 10.82
N HIS A 32 4.13 -1.71 10.20
CA HIS A 32 3.85 -0.37 10.69
C HIS A 32 2.38 -0.05 10.49
N LEU A 33 1.73 0.47 11.53
CA LEU A 33 0.39 1.03 11.39
C LEU A 33 0.46 2.37 10.64
N ALA A 34 -0.43 2.57 9.67
CA ALA A 34 -0.57 3.87 9.02
C ALA A 34 -0.95 4.95 10.06
N GLU A 35 -0.55 6.20 9.82
CA GLU A 35 -0.85 7.34 10.69
C GLU A 35 -2.36 7.54 10.92
N SER A 36 -3.17 7.25 9.90
CA SER A 36 -4.63 7.34 9.96
C SER A 36 -5.28 6.12 9.30
N PRO A 37 -5.26 4.94 9.94
CA PRO A 37 -5.59 3.67 9.29
C PRO A 37 -7.07 3.58 8.89
N LEU A 38 -7.95 4.34 9.55
CA LEU A 38 -9.39 4.36 9.26
C LEU A 38 -9.75 5.23 8.04
N THR A 39 -8.92 6.22 7.70
CA THR A 39 -9.26 7.22 6.68
C THR A 39 -8.30 7.25 5.51
N CYS A 40 -7.07 6.72 5.67
CA CYS A 40 -6.01 6.82 4.66
C CYS A 40 -6.40 6.22 3.31
N VAL A 41 -7.23 5.18 3.29
CA VAL A 41 -7.75 4.58 2.04
C VAL A 41 -8.67 5.56 1.32
N ALA A 42 -9.69 6.10 2.00
CA ALA A 42 -10.63 7.03 1.40
C ALA A 42 -9.94 8.32 0.94
N VAL A 43 -9.04 8.88 1.77
CA VAL A 43 -8.25 10.07 1.45
C VAL A 43 -7.34 9.79 0.24
N GLY A 44 -6.62 8.68 0.23
CA GLY A 44 -5.73 8.30 -0.87
C GLY A 44 -6.49 8.06 -2.18
N SER A 45 -7.66 7.41 -2.12
CA SER A 45 -8.54 7.22 -3.27
C SER A 45 -9.06 8.56 -3.81
N GLY A 46 -9.47 9.49 -2.94
CA GLY A 46 -9.86 10.84 -3.35
C GLY A 46 -8.74 11.58 -4.06
N ARG A 47 -7.53 11.60 -3.47
CA ARG A 47 -6.34 12.23 -4.07
C ARG A 47 -5.96 11.60 -5.41
N SER A 48 -6.18 10.29 -5.56
CA SER A 48 -5.90 9.59 -6.82
C SER A 48 -6.75 10.09 -7.99
N LEU A 49 -7.93 10.66 -7.73
CA LEU A 49 -8.77 11.26 -8.77
C LEU A 49 -8.16 12.55 -9.34
N GLU A 50 -7.43 13.31 -8.53
CA GLU A 50 -6.70 14.51 -8.99
C GLU A 50 -5.54 14.14 -9.92
N GLU A 51 -4.96 12.95 -9.74
CA GLU A 51 -3.86 12.42 -10.54
C GLU A 51 -4.30 11.42 -11.64
N PHE A 52 -5.59 11.44 -12.02
CA PHE A 52 -6.18 10.42 -12.91
C PHE A 52 -5.39 10.21 -14.21
N GLU A 53 -4.93 11.29 -14.84
CA GLU A 53 -4.12 11.24 -16.07
C GLU A 53 -2.76 10.54 -15.86
N ALA A 54 -2.11 10.77 -14.72
CA ALA A 54 -0.83 10.15 -14.39
C ALA A 54 -0.99 8.64 -14.16
N ILE A 55 -2.07 8.23 -13.49
CA ILE A 55 -2.45 6.82 -13.29
C ILE A 55 -2.74 6.14 -14.63
N HIS A 56 -3.50 6.82 -15.50
CA HIS A 56 -3.89 6.29 -16.81
C HIS A 56 -2.68 6.10 -17.74
N ARG A 57 -1.73 7.06 -17.72
CA ARG A 57 -0.45 6.97 -18.44
C ARG A 57 0.41 5.81 -17.93
N SER A 58 0.51 5.66 -16.62
CA SER A 58 1.29 4.59 -15.97
C SER A 58 0.73 3.20 -16.35
N SER A 59 -0.60 3.05 -16.36
CA SER A 59 -1.26 1.81 -16.79
C SER A 59 -1.07 1.47 -18.27
N LYS A 60 -0.98 2.48 -19.16
CA LYS A 60 -0.66 2.26 -20.57
C LYS A 60 0.80 1.83 -20.75
N ASN A 61 1.72 2.46 -20.03
CA ASN A 61 3.15 2.11 -20.06
C ASN A 61 3.42 0.69 -19.59
N SER A 62 2.79 0.24 -18.49
CA SER A 62 2.94 -1.11 -17.96
C SER A 62 2.48 -2.20 -18.95
N ARG A 63 1.42 -1.94 -19.71
CA ARG A 63 0.94 -2.84 -20.78
C ARG A 63 1.91 -2.93 -21.95
N ASN A 64 2.51 -1.81 -22.34
CA ASN A 64 3.48 -1.78 -23.45
C ASN A 64 4.77 -2.53 -23.10
N ARG A 65 5.20 -2.49 -21.84
CA ARG A 65 6.41 -3.22 -21.38
C ARG A 65 6.23 -4.74 -21.39
N ARG A 66 5.03 -5.24 -21.10
CA ARG A 66 4.70 -6.68 -21.15
C ARG A 66 4.62 -7.26 -22.57
N ARG A 67 4.43 -6.41 -23.59
CA ARG A 67 4.41 -6.83 -25.01
C ARG A 67 5.77 -6.87 -25.68
N ARG A 68 6.83 -6.41 -24.99
CA ARG A 68 8.20 -6.37 -25.51
C ARG A 68 9.08 -7.51 -24.98
N TYR A 69 8.48 -8.49 -24.31
CA TYR A 69 9.08 -9.76 -23.92
C TYR A 69 8.28 -10.90 -24.55
#